data_AF-A0A935KR78-F1
#
_entry.id   AF-A0A935KR78-F1
#
_cell.length_a   1.000
_cell.length_b   1.000
_cell.length_c   1.000
_cell.angle_alpha   90.00
_cell.angle_beta   90.00
_cell.angle_gamma   90.00
#
_symmetry.space_group_name_H-M   'P 1'
#
loop_
_entity.id
_entity.type
_entity.pdbx_description
1 polymer ?
#
loop_
_entity_poly.entity_id
_entity_poly.type
_entity_poly.pdbx_seq_one_letter_code
_entity_poly.pdbx_strand_id
1 'polypeptide(L)'
;MIGRSKLLISNESCAVHIAAAVGTKAVCISNGNHFGKFNPYPKSMAENIETLYPAEVNDHIDDYEVLIRRFAISSDIEINKISVESVFEVARNLLD
;
A
#
# COMPACT_ATOMS: atom_id res chain seq x y z
N MET A 1 -9.00 3.66 17.72
CA MET A 1 -9.75 2.54 17.09
C MET A 1 -9.87 2.88 15.61
N ILE A 2 -9.53 1.96 14.68
CA ILE A 2 -9.34 2.27 13.25
C ILE A 2 -10.57 2.95 12.62
N GLY A 3 -11.79 2.43 12.82
CA GLY A 3 -13.02 2.98 12.20
C GLY A 3 -13.47 4.37 12.66
N ARG A 4 -12.70 5.06 13.53
CA ARG A 4 -12.91 6.48 13.89
C ARG A 4 -11.68 7.34 13.63
N SER A 5 -10.62 6.77 13.07
CA SER A 5 -9.42 7.52 12.70
C SER A 5 -9.68 8.28 11.40
N LYS A 6 -9.06 9.45 11.24
CA LYS A 6 -9.07 10.18 9.96
C LYS A 6 -8.19 9.52 8.90
N LEU A 7 -7.11 8.88 9.34
CA LEU A 7 -6.12 8.22 8.51
C LEU A 7 -5.48 7.06 9.30
N LEU A 8 -5.21 5.96 8.64
CA LEU A 8 -4.32 4.89 9.08
C LEU A 8 -3.01 4.97 8.28
N ILE A 9 -1.86 4.86 8.95
CA ILE A 9 -0.58 4.58 8.30
C ILE A 9 -0.10 3.26 8.89
N SER A 10 0.12 2.25 8.04
CA SER A 10 0.51 0.92 8.49
C SER A 10 1.33 0.22 7.42
N ASN A 11 2.16 -0.73 7.82
CA ASN A 11 2.71 -1.71 6.89
C ASN A 11 1.59 -2.62 6.35
N GLU A 12 1.90 -3.44 5.34
CA GLU A 12 1.02 -4.52 4.90
C GLU A 12 0.74 -5.46 6.08
N SER A 13 -0.46 -5.32 6.66
CA SER A 13 -0.91 -6.04 7.85
C SER A 13 -2.44 -6.01 7.95
N CYS A 14 -3.01 -6.74 8.92
CA CYS A 14 -4.46 -6.78 9.15
C CYS A 14 -5.11 -5.40 9.35
N ALA A 15 -4.37 -4.40 9.82
CA ALA A 15 -4.88 -3.05 10.02
C ALA A 15 -5.35 -2.40 8.70
N VAL A 16 -4.64 -2.65 7.60
CA VAL A 16 -5.00 -2.15 6.26
C VAL A 16 -6.31 -2.77 5.79
N HIS A 17 -6.48 -4.08 5.99
CA HIS A 17 -7.72 -4.79 5.66
C HIS A 17 -8.91 -4.33 6.50
N ILE A 18 -8.69 -4.03 7.79
CA ILE A 18 -9.71 -3.43 8.65
C ILE A 18 -10.07 -2.04 8.14
N ALA A 19 -9.09 -1.21 7.76
CA ALA A 19 -9.33 0.11 7.19
C ALA A 19 -10.14 0.06 5.89
N ALA A 20 -9.89 -0.93 5.03
CA ALA A 20 -10.71 -1.20 3.85
C ALA A 20 -12.17 -1.48 4.24
N ALA A 21 -12.38 -2.40 5.19
CA ALA A 21 -13.71 -2.82 5.61
C ALA A 21 -14.54 -1.72 6.28
N VAL A 22 -13.89 -0.78 6.97
CA VAL A 22 -14.57 0.32 7.69
C VAL A 22 -14.48 1.67 6.97
N GLY A 23 -13.93 1.71 5.75
CA GLY A 23 -13.82 2.93 4.93
C GLY A 23 -12.86 3.99 5.48
N THR A 24 -11.93 3.62 6.36
CA THR A 24 -10.92 4.57 6.89
C THR A 24 -9.82 4.77 5.85
N LYS A 25 -9.51 6.02 5.50
CA LYS A 25 -8.40 6.37 4.61
C LYS A 25 -7.10 5.72 5.11
N ALA A 26 -6.32 5.08 4.25
CA ALA A 26 -5.10 4.40 4.67
C ALA A 26 -3.94 4.55 3.69
N VAL A 27 -2.75 4.78 4.25
CA VAL A 27 -1.46 4.58 3.58
C VAL A 27 -0.94 3.20 3.98
N CYS A 28 -0.85 2.30 3.00
CA CYS A 28 -0.22 1.00 3.15
C CYS A 28 1.24 1.09 2.69
N ILE A 29 2.20 0.77 3.55
CA ILE A 29 3.62 0.76 3.23
C ILE A 29 4.04 -0.69 2.98
N SER A 30 4.46 -1.01 1.75
CA SER A 30 4.82 -2.38 1.34
C SER A 30 6.11 -2.38 0.55
N ASN A 31 7.01 -3.34 0.79
CA ASN A 31 8.18 -3.54 -0.07
C ASN A 31 7.86 -4.42 -1.30
N GLY A 32 6.58 -4.69 -1.56
CA GLY A 32 6.12 -5.58 -2.63
C GLY A 32 5.90 -7.03 -2.19
N ASN A 33 6.19 -7.39 -0.94
CA ASN A 33 5.96 -8.75 -0.47
C ASN A 33 4.50 -9.20 -0.70
N HIS A 34 4.32 -10.37 -1.29
CA HIS A 34 3.01 -10.92 -1.67
C HIS A 34 2.17 -10.02 -2.60
N PHE A 35 2.83 -9.29 -3.51
CA PHE A 35 2.15 -8.44 -4.49
C PHE A 35 1.07 -9.21 -5.25
N GLY A 36 -0.08 -8.57 -5.45
CA GLY A 36 -1.26 -9.11 -6.11
C GLY A 36 -2.12 -10.04 -5.26
N LYS A 37 -1.62 -10.50 -4.10
CA LYS A 37 -2.40 -11.37 -3.19
C LYS A 37 -3.14 -10.57 -2.13
N PHE A 38 -2.46 -9.61 -1.51
CA PHE A 38 -3.01 -8.78 -0.42
C PHE A 38 -2.89 -7.28 -0.68
N ASN A 39 -2.01 -6.88 -1.59
CA ASN A 39 -1.73 -5.49 -1.96
C ASN A 39 -1.29 -5.40 -3.44
N PRO A 40 -1.55 -4.29 -4.14
CA PRO A 40 -2.36 -3.16 -3.68
C PRO A 40 -3.84 -3.56 -3.64
N TYR A 41 -4.63 -2.87 -2.83
CA TYR A 41 -6.09 -3.01 -2.92
C TYR A 41 -6.57 -2.48 -4.28
N PRO A 42 -7.36 -3.26 -5.04
CA PRO A 42 -8.01 -2.75 -6.23
C PRO A 42 -8.88 -1.54 -5.90
N LYS A 43 -8.75 -0.46 -6.69
CA LYS A 43 -9.49 0.79 -6.47
C LYS A 43 -11.01 0.61 -6.50
N SER A 44 -11.50 -0.37 -7.26
CA SER A 44 -12.91 -0.74 -7.28
C SER A 44 -13.43 -1.34 -5.97
N MET A 45 -12.55 -1.83 -5.09
CA MET A 45 -12.91 -2.41 -3.79
C MET A 45 -12.62 -1.46 -2.62
N ALA A 46 -11.52 -0.72 -2.67
CA ALA A 46 -11.13 0.22 -1.63
C ALA A 46 -10.35 1.39 -2.22
N GLU A 47 -11.06 2.41 -2.70
CA GLU A 47 -10.48 3.65 -3.20
C GLU A 47 -9.78 4.47 -2.11
N ASN A 48 -10.16 4.25 -0.84
CA ASN A 48 -9.62 4.91 0.34
C ASN A 48 -8.23 4.41 0.76
N ILE A 49 -7.62 3.49 0.01
CA ILE A 49 -6.31 2.93 0.31
C ILE A 49 -5.32 3.26 -0.81
N GLU A 50 -4.20 3.86 -0.42
CA GLU A 50 -3.04 4.05 -1.28
C GLU A 50 -1.90 3.16 -0.77
N THR A 51 -1.25 2.41 -1.68
CA THR A 51 -0.10 1.57 -1.32
C THR A 51 1.17 2.18 -1.88
N LEU A 52 2.13 2.45 -1.01
CA LEU A 52 3.46 2.92 -1.36
C LEU A 52 4.42 1.74 -1.45
N TYR A 53 5.20 1.75 -2.53
CA TYR A 53 6.28 0.80 -2.76
C TYR A 53 7.61 1.51 -3.00
N PRO A 54 8.75 0.80 -2.86
CA PRO A 54 10.03 1.24 -3.42
C PRO A 54 9.94 1.45 -4.93
N ALA A 55 10.82 2.28 -5.48
CA ALA A 55 10.87 2.59 -6.92
C ALA A 55 10.92 1.32 -7.79
N GLU A 56 11.65 0.29 -7.34
CA GLU A 56 11.80 -0.97 -8.07
C GLU A 56 10.49 -1.74 -8.31
N VAL A 57 9.45 -1.45 -7.53
CA VAL A 57 8.10 -1.96 -7.76
C VAL A 57 7.28 -0.95 -8.55
N ASN A 58 7.36 0.35 -8.22
CA ASN A 58 6.58 1.40 -8.89
C ASN A 58 6.92 1.56 -10.37
N ASP A 59 8.18 1.36 -10.77
CA ASP A 59 8.64 1.51 -12.16
C ASP A 59 7.95 0.53 -13.12
N HIS A 60 7.34 -0.52 -12.59
CA HIS A 60 6.60 -1.54 -13.36
C HIS A 60 5.12 -1.61 -12.95
N ILE A 61 4.56 -0.58 -12.33
CA ILE A 61 3.18 -0.63 -11.80
C ILE A 61 2.13 -0.90 -12.87
N ASP A 62 2.42 -0.52 -14.12
CA ASP A 62 1.56 -0.78 -15.28
C ASP A 62 1.71 -2.21 -15.84
N ASP A 63 2.78 -2.94 -15.49
CA ASP A 63 3.02 -4.34 -15.88
C ASP A 63 2.75 -5.27 -14.69
N TYR A 64 1.46 -5.43 -14.39
CA TYR A 64 0.99 -6.21 -13.26
C TYR A 64 1.43 -7.67 -13.31
N GLU A 65 1.56 -8.26 -14.51
CA GLU A 65 2.02 -9.64 -14.66
C GLU A 65 3.49 -9.79 -14.25
N VAL A 66 4.36 -8.84 -14.65
CA VAL A 66 5.76 -8.84 -14.23
C VAL A 66 5.87 -8.69 -12.71
N LEU A 67 5.07 -7.81 -12.11
CA LEU A 67 5.06 -7.62 -10.67
C LEU A 67 4.62 -8.87 -9.90
N ILE A 68 3.56 -9.56 -10.34
CA ILE A 68 3.14 -10.85 -9.76
C ILE A 68 4.28 -11.86 -9.86
N ARG A 69 4.89 -12.03 -11.04
CA ARG A 69 5.95 -13.03 -11.25
C ARG A 69 7.14 -12.79 -10.34
N ARG A 70 7.47 -11.53 -10.05
CA ARG A 70 8.60 -11.14 -9.21
C ARG A 70 8.28 -11.22 -7.72
N PHE A 71 7.09 -10.80 -7.30
CA PHE A 71 6.85 -10.47 -5.89
C PHE A 71 5.67 -11.19 -5.23
N ALA A 72 4.96 -12.09 -5.92
CA ALA A 72 3.81 -12.79 -5.36
C ALA A 72 4.14 -13.73 -4.17
N ILE A 73 5.39 -14.22 -4.08
CA ILE A 73 5.84 -15.10 -3.00
C ILE A 73 6.65 -14.34 -1.95
N SER A 74 7.65 -13.59 -2.39
CA SER A 74 8.47 -12.79 -1.47
C SER A 74 9.07 -11.57 -2.17
N SER A 75 9.43 -10.54 -1.41
CA SER A 75 10.28 -9.43 -1.85
C SER A 75 11.53 -9.33 -0.99
N ASP A 76 12.68 -9.18 -1.63
CA ASP A 76 13.98 -8.89 -1.02
C ASP A 76 14.30 -7.38 -1.02
N ILE A 77 13.38 -6.54 -1.50
CA ILE A 77 13.58 -5.10 -1.54
C ILE A 77 13.51 -4.52 -0.13
N GLU A 78 14.48 -3.68 0.22
CA GLU A 78 14.51 -2.98 1.50
C GLU A 78 13.37 -1.97 1.62
N ILE A 79 12.56 -2.12 2.68
CA ILE A 79 11.44 -1.20 2.97
C ILE A 79 11.91 0.24 3.19
N ASN A 80 13.16 0.43 3.65
CA ASN A 80 13.76 1.74 3.92
C ASN A 80 14.02 2.57 2.65
N LYS A 81 13.81 1.99 1.46
CA LYS A 81 13.82 2.72 0.19
C LYS A 81 12.56 3.57 -0.03
N ILE A 82 11.52 3.38 0.80
CA ILE A 82 10.36 4.27 0.84
C ILE A 82 10.69 5.44 1.76
N SER A 83 10.71 6.66 1.21
CA SER A 83 11.04 7.86 1.98
C SER A 83 9.87 8.30 2.88
N VAL A 84 10.19 8.88 4.03
CA VAL A 84 9.19 9.44 4.95
C VAL A 84 8.40 10.58 4.27
N GLU A 85 9.06 11.33 3.39
CA GLU A 85 8.47 12.41 2.60
C GLU A 85 7.35 11.89 1.69
N SER A 86 7.57 10.77 1.00
CA SER A 86 6.55 10.15 0.14
C SER A 86 5.33 9.68 0.94
N VAL A 87 5.55 9.15 2.15
CA VAL A 87 4.48 8.75 3.07
C VAL A 87 3.65 9.97 3.48
N PHE A 88 4.30 11.08 3.83
CA PHE A 88 3.60 12.31 4.19
C PHE A 88 2.85 12.95 3.02
N GLU A 89 3.40 12.89 1.81
CA GLU A 89 2.73 13.40 0.61
C GLU A 89 1.42 12.66 0.35
N VAL A 90 1.47 11.32 0.31
CA VAL A 90 0.26 10.51 0.13
C VAL A 90 -0.73 10.69 1.27
N ALA A 91 -0.25 10.76 2.52
CA ALA A 91 -1.10 11.01 3.68
C ALA A 91 -1.86 12.35 3.58
N ARG A 92 -1.22 13.40 3.07
CA ARG A 92 -1.87 14.70 2.82
C ARG A 92 -2.90 14.61 1.70
N ASN A 93 -2.52 14.04 0.56
CA ASN A 93 -3.43 13.87 -0.59
C ASN A 93 -4.68 13.06 -0.23
N LEU A 94 -4.55 12.07 0.65
CA LEU A 94 -5.69 11.33 1.16
C LEU A 94 -6.56 12.16 2.10
N LEU A 95 -6.02 13.11 2.87
CA LEU A 95 -6.76 13.88 3.87
C LEU A 95 -7.46 15.12 3.30
N ASP A 96 -6.97 15.62 2.17
CA ASP A 96 -7.62 16.68 1.37
C ASP A 96 -9.00 16.21 0.83
#